data_AF-A0A1K2F8Y0-F1
#
_entry.id   AF-A0A1K2F8Y0-F1
#
_cell.length_a   1.000
_cell.length_b   1.000
_cell.length_c   1.000
_cell.angle_alpha   90.00
_cell.angle_beta   90.00
_cell.angle_gamma   90.00
#
_symmetry.space_group_name_H-M   'P 1'
#
loop_
_entity.id
_entity.type
_entity.pdbx_description
1 polymer ?
#
loop_
_entity_poly.entity_id
_entity_poly.type
_entity_poly.pdbx_seq_one_letter_code
_entity_poly.pdbx_strand_id
1 'polypeptide(L)'
;MTQLAGRTVLDDEERQASPLLARQLVAIHARQFHAREGHLRVPRKHVEYLEGGAAVGRQNGAEEPVTVRLGTWLDNVRKRADRLTEQRRADLNALGMLW
;
A
#
# COMPACT_ATOMS: atom_id res chain seq x y z
N MET A 1 33.70 -32.67 -18.33
CA MET A 1 33.98 -31.21 -18.34
C MET A 1 33.27 -30.67 -19.57
N THR A 2 32.20 -29.88 -19.51
CA THR A 2 31.90 -28.74 -18.63
C THR A 2 30.39 -28.51 -18.65
N GLN A 3 29.81 -28.30 -17.47
CA GLN A 3 28.43 -27.91 -17.24
C GLN A 3 28.32 -26.38 -17.34
N LEU A 4 27.37 -25.88 -18.12
CA LEU A 4 26.87 -24.50 -18.07
C LEU A 4 25.36 -24.61 -17.90
N ALA A 5 24.90 -24.78 -16.66
CA ALA A 5 24.50 -23.69 -15.77
C ALA A 5 23.26 -22.96 -16.33
N GLY A 6 22.11 -23.38 -15.80
CA GLY A 6 20.82 -22.78 -16.08
C GLY A 6 20.80 -21.31 -15.70
N ARG A 7 20.24 -20.50 -16.60
CA ARG A 7 19.76 -19.17 -16.25
C ARG A 7 18.32 -19.34 -15.83
N THR A 8 18.14 -19.68 -14.56
CA THR A 8 16.85 -19.72 -13.90
C THR A 8 16.20 -18.36 -14.07
N VAL A 9 15.01 -18.36 -14.67
CA VAL A 9 14.00 -17.30 -14.58
C VAL A 9 13.55 -17.23 -13.11
N LEU A 10 14.41 -16.66 -12.28
CA LEU A 10 14.08 -15.94 -11.06
C LEU A 10 14.16 -14.47 -11.54
N ASP A 11 13.15 -13.61 -11.50
CA ASP A 11 12.20 -13.36 -10.43
C ASP A 11 10.91 -12.72 -11.01
N ASP A 12 9.88 -13.54 -11.29
CA ASP A 12 8.51 -13.03 -11.43
C ASP A 12 7.84 -12.86 -10.04
N GLU A 13 8.31 -13.58 -9.00
CA GLU A 13 7.79 -13.45 -7.63
C GLU A 13 8.21 -12.16 -6.93
N GLU A 14 9.37 -11.57 -7.23
CA GLU A 14 9.76 -10.26 -6.68
C GLU A 14 9.00 -9.08 -7.31
N ARG A 15 8.28 -9.31 -8.42
CA ARG A 15 7.53 -8.24 -9.10
C ARG A 15 6.21 -7.90 -8.41
N GLN A 16 5.75 -8.74 -7.47
CA GLN A 16 4.56 -8.49 -6.67
C GLN A 16 4.97 -7.92 -5.31
N ALA A 17 4.71 -6.62 -5.07
CA ALA A 17 5.01 -6.00 -3.78
C ALA A 17 4.51 -6.86 -2.62
N SER A 18 5.43 -7.27 -1.73
CA SER A 18 5.14 -8.09 -0.55
C SER A 18 3.93 -7.54 0.24
N PRO A 19 3.04 -8.37 0.81
CA PRO A 19 1.91 -7.91 1.61
C PRO A 19 2.30 -6.97 2.75
N LEU A 20 3.51 -7.11 3.30
CA LEU A 20 4.07 -6.21 4.30
C LEU A 20 4.40 -4.83 3.73
N LEU A 21 5.01 -4.78 2.54
CA LEU A 21 5.32 -3.54 1.84
C LEU A 21 4.03 -2.79 1.49
N ALA A 22 3.04 -3.47 0.93
CA ALA A 22 1.73 -2.86 0.64
C ALA A 22 1.08 -2.26 1.89
N ARG A 23 1.16 -2.95 3.03
CA ARG A 23 0.64 -2.47 4.32
C ARG A 23 1.42 -1.26 4.85
N GLN A 24 2.74 -1.25 4.69
CA GLN A 24 3.60 -0.13 5.08
C GLN A 24 3.32 1.11 4.22
N LEU A 25 3.24 0.96 2.90
CA LEU A 25 3.00 2.07 1.98
C LEU A 25 1.66 2.77 2.27
N VAL A 26 0.59 2.01 2.50
CA VAL A 26 -0.70 2.60 2.83
C VAL A 26 -0.67 3.36 4.17
N ALA A 27 0.04 2.84 5.18
CA ALA A 27 0.19 3.52 6.46
C ALA A 27 0.98 4.83 6.34
N ILE A 28 2.01 4.86 5.50
CA ILE A 28 2.77 6.09 5.20
C ILE A 28 1.85 7.14 4.56
N HIS A 29 1.04 6.74 3.57
CA HIS A 29 0.14 7.67 2.88
C HIS A 29 -1.00 8.17 3.76
N ALA A 30 -1.55 7.32 4.63
CA ALA A 30 -2.54 7.76 5.61
C ALA A 30 -1.99 8.87 6.51
N ARG A 31 -0.72 8.75 6.94
CA ARG A 31 -0.04 9.79 7.72
C ARG A 31 0.26 11.05 6.91
N GLN A 32 0.70 10.92 5.67
CA GLN A 32 0.96 12.07 4.79
C GLN A 32 -0.33 12.84 4.50
N PHE A 33 -1.42 12.15 4.19
CA PHE A 33 -2.74 12.75 3.99
C PHE A 33 -3.19 13.48 5.25
N HIS A 34 -3.07 12.85 6.43
CA HIS A 34 -3.39 13.49 7.70
C HIS A 34 -2.50 14.72 7.99
N ALA A 35 -1.20 14.67 7.68
CA ALA A 35 -0.31 15.82 7.88
C ALA A 35 -0.71 17.03 7.01
N ARG A 36 -1.26 16.79 5.81
CA ARG A 36 -1.74 17.82 4.89
C ARG A 36 -3.13 18.35 5.27
N GLU A 37 -4.04 17.45 5.60
CA GLU A 37 -5.48 17.75 5.71
C GLU A 37 -5.97 17.84 7.17
N GLY A 38 -5.16 17.41 8.14
CA GLY A 38 -5.54 17.31 9.56
C GLY A 38 -6.58 16.23 9.86
N HIS A 39 -6.93 15.38 8.89
CA HIS A 39 -7.94 14.34 9.04
C HIS A 39 -7.73 13.19 8.05
N LEU A 40 -8.40 12.05 8.26
CA LEU A 40 -8.40 10.90 7.34
C LEU A 40 -9.72 10.74 6.57
N ARG A 41 -10.38 11.85 6.23
CA ARG A 41 -11.61 11.88 5.42
C ARG A 41 -11.27 11.81 3.93
N VAL A 42 -10.87 10.62 3.50
CA VAL A 42 -10.43 10.39 2.12
C VAL A 42 -11.62 9.95 1.24
N PRO A 43 -11.90 10.61 0.11
CA PRO A 43 -12.90 10.15 -0.85
C PRO A 43 -12.59 8.73 -1.35
N ARG A 44 -13.61 7.89 -1.56
CA ARG A 44 -13.42 6.47 -1.93
C ARG A 44 -12.52 6.24 -3.16
N LYS A 45 -12.58 7.14 -4.14
CA LYS A 45 -11.80 7.05 -5.39
C LYS A 45 -10.42 7.74 -5.32
N HIS A 46 -10.03 8.27 -4.16
CA HIS A 46 -8.75 8.96 -3.97
C HIS A 46 -7.56 8.00 -4.14
N VAL A 47 -6.56 8.47 -4.88
CA VAL A 47 -5.32 7.76 -5.18
C VAL A 47 -4.16 8.70 -4.85
N GLU A 48 -3.19 8.19 -4.11
CA GLU A 48 -1.91 8.85 -3.88
C GLU A 48 -0.84 8.25 -4.79
N TYR A 49 0.18 9.03 -5.12
CA TYR A 49 1.26 8.64 -6.04
C TYR A 49 2.61 8.77 -5.32
N LEU A 50 3.40 7.70 -5.33
CA LEU A 50 4.81 7.73 -4.90
C LEU A 50 5.70 7.92 -6.12
N GLU A 51 6.58 8.91 -6.07
CA GLU A 51 7.71 8.94 -7.00
C GLU A 51 8.73 7.87 -6.58
N GLY A 52 9.14 7.01 -7.53
CA GLY A 52 10.22 6.03 -7.35
C GLY A 52 9.91 4.75 -6.53
N GLY A 53 8.64 4.37 -6.37
CA GLY A 53 8.26 3.15 -5.65
C GLY A 53 8.10 1.90 -6.55
N ALA A 54 8.21 0.69 -5.99
CA ALA A 54 7.88 -0.57 -6.67
C ALA A 54 6.35 -0.76 -6.79
N ALA A 55 5.84 -0.72 -8.02
CA ALA A 55 4.43 -0.73 -8.42
C ALA A 55 3.50 -1.64 -7.56
N VAL A 56 2.78 -1.05 -6.60
CA VAL A 56 1.57 -1.68 -6.03
C VAL A 56 0.44 -1.51 -7.04
N GLY A 57 0.45 -2.38 -8.05
CA GLY A 57 -0.64 -2.51 -9.00
C GLY A 57 -0.30 -2.02 -10.41
N ARG A 58 0.58 -2.73 -11.11
CA ARG A 58 0.41 -3.22 -12.50
C ARG A 58 1.74 -3.78 -13.01
N GLN A 59 1.61 -4.87 -13.74
CA GLN A 59 2.62 -5.81 -14.26
C GLN A 59 3.62 -5.30 -15.31
N ASN A 60 3.87 -3.99 -15.45
CA ASN A 60 4.75 -3.47 -16.50
C ASN A 60 5.90 -2.68 -15.89
N GLY A 61 7.09 -3.29 -15.83
CA GLY A 61 8.31 -2.80 -15.19
C GLY A 61 8.98 -1.59 -15.84
N ALA A 62 8.24 -0.49 -15.98
CA ALA A 62 8.83 0.85 -16.05
C ALA A 62 8.86 1.46 -14.64
N GLU A 63 9.74 2.44 -14.41
CA GLU A 63 9.79 3.29 -13.20
C GLU A 63 8.54 4.17 -13.12
N GLU A 64 7.38 3.54 -13.05
CA GLU A 64 6.07 4.17 -12.95
C GLU A 64 5.79 4.47 -11.47
N PRO A 65 5.25 5.65 -11.15
CA PRO A 65 4.92 6.00 -9.78
C PRO A 65 3.96 5.00 -9.17
N VAL A 66 4.26 4.53 -7.94
CA VAL A 66 3.35 3.60 -7.24
C VAL A 66 2.09 4.32 -6.89
N THR A 67 0.97 3.81 -7.40
CA THR A 67 -0.34 4.28 -7.01
C THR A 67 -0.81 3.58 -5.74
N VAL A 68 -1.20 4.33 -4.73
CA VAL A 68 -1.82 3.83 -3.51
C VAL A 68 -3.29 4.25 -3.50
N ARG A 69 -4.19 3.27 -3.63
CA ARG A 69 -5.65 3.47 -3.58
C ARG A 69 -6.13 3.69 -2.13
N LEU A 70 -5.72 4.80 -1.53
CA LEU A 70 -5.96 5.10 -0.11
C LEU A 70 -7.44 5.11 0.26
N GLY A 71 -8.29 5.73 -0.57
CA GLY A 71 -9.73 5.79 -0.31
C GLY A 71 -10.41 4.42 -0.34
N THR A 72 -9.99 3.54 -1.25
CA THR A 72 -10.50 2.17 -1.32
C THR A 72 -10.01 1.32 -0.15
N TRP A 73 -8.76 1.51 0.28
CA TRP A 73 -8.25 0.83 1.47
C TRP A 73 -9.01 1.23 2.73
N LEU A 74 -9.25 2.53 2.95
CA LEU A 74 -9.99 3.02 4.11
C LEU A 74 -11.42 2.50 4.15
N ASP A 75 -12.11 2.43 3.01
CA ASP A 75 -13.43 1.82 2.93
C ASP A 75 -13.43 0.33 3.33
N ASN A 76 -12.42 -0.42 2.89
CA ASN A 76 -12.27 -1.83 3.27
C ASN A 76 -11.94 -1.99 4.76
N VAL A 77 -11.15 -1.07 5.33
CA VAL A 77 -10.85 -1.03 6.76
C VAL A 77 -12.12 -0.79 7.58
N ARG A 78 -12.99 0.15 7.17
CA ARG A 78 -14.29 0.39 7.84
C ARG A 78 -15.18 -0.84 7.79
N LYS A 79 -15.31 -1.46 6.61
CA LYS A 79 -16.12 -2.67 6.40
C LYS A 79 -15.66 -3.88 7.21
N ARG A 80 -14.39 -3.89 7.61
CA ARG A 80 -13.77 -4.99 8.38
C ARG A 80 -13.28 -4.50 9.75
N ALA A 81 -13.92 -3.46 10.28
CA ALA A 81 -13.53 -2.87 11.56
C ALA A 81 -13.62 -3.89 12.71
N ASP A 82 -14.54 -4.86 12.60
CA ASP A 82 -14.71 -6.00 13.50
C ASP A 82 -13.46 -6.91 13.57
N ARG A 83 -12.61 -6.89 12.54
CA ARG A 83 -11.41 -7.74 12.43
C ARG A 83 -10.13 -7.00 12.77
N LEU A 84 -10.20 -5.73 13.14
CA LEU A 84 -9.03 -4.95 13.50
C LEU A 84 -8.59 -5.27 14.92
N THR A 85 -7.28 -5.30 15.13
CA THR A 85 -6.73 -5.29 16.48
C THR A 85 -6.97 -3.92 17.12
N GLU A 86 -7.11 -3.88 18.46
CA GLU A 86 -7.34 -2.64 19.19
C GLU A 86 -6.25 -1.60 18.91
N GLN A 87 -4.98 -2.04 18.90
CA GLN A 87 -3.86 -1.15 18.56
C GLN A 87 -4.02 -0.53 17.17
N ARG A 88 -4.38 -1.31 16.15
CA ARG A 88 -4.55 -0.78 14.79
C ARG A 88 -5.73 0.18 14.71
N ARG A 89 -6.78 -0.08 15.49
CA ARG A 89 -7.93 0.81 15.61
C ARG A 89 -7.53 2.15 16.24
N ALA A 90 -6.78 2.11 17.33
CA ALA A 90 -6.25 3.28 18.02
C ALA A 90 -5.33 4.11 17.12
N ASP A 91 -4.42 3.47 16.38
CA ASP A 91 -3.53 4.15 15.42
C ASP A 91 -4.34 4.92 14.36
N LEU A 92 -5.44 4.34 13.86
CA LEU A 92 -6.29 5.00 12.87
C LEU A 92 -7.13 6.12 13.48
N ASN A 93 -7.61 5.95 14.71
CA ASN A 93 -8.31 7.01 15.45
C ASN A 93 -7.42 8.23 15.66
N ALA A 94 -6.15 8.01 16.01
CA ALA A 94 -5.17 9.09 16.18
C ALA A 94 -4.91 9.88 14.88
N LEU A 95 -5.19 9.28 13.72
CA LEU A 95 -5.13 9.94 12.41
C LEU A 95 -6.47 10.58 12.01
N GLY A 96 -7.47 10.65 12.90
CA GLY A 96 -8.78 11.23 12.60
C GLY A 96 -9.64 10.36 11.69
N MET A 97 -9.48 9.03 11.76
CA MET A 97 -10.37 8.09 11.07
C MET A 97 -11.80 8.20 11.61
N LEU A 98 -12.74 8.41 10.71
CA LEU A 98 -14.17 8.18 10.97
C LEU A 98 -14.48 6.73 10.61
N TRP A 99 -15.15 6.01 11.51
CA TRP A 99 -15.56 4.61 11.31
C TRP A 99 -16.80 4.52 10.43
#